data_AF-A0A8D3D4L2-F1
#
_entry.id   AF-A0A8D3D4L2-F1
#
_cell.length_a   1.000
_cell.length_b   1.000
_cell.length_c   1.000
_cell.angle_alpha   90.00
_cell.angle_beta   90.00
_cell.angle_gamma   90.00
#
_symmetry.space_group_name_H-M   'P 1'
#
loop_
_entity.id
_entity.type
_entity.pdbx_description
1 polymer ?
#
loop_
_entity_poly.entity_id
_entity_poly.type
_entity_poly.pdbx_seq_one_letter_code
_entity_poly.pdbx_strand_id
1 'polypeptide(L)'
;MQFVGPSSGARDRTILPLSLTPSDSSKEQHALRAQGQKLHQSEEVLSTMQQEMRSMAEASLTRFRLLVPRSGVVLLVSPVQSSVSSVALPHLSWPERFSGESGDCRAFLTQCGLHFELQAAYYPTDRARIAYLISHLTSRAEAWAMIFQHGWD
;
A
#
# COMPACT_ATOMS: atom_id res chain seq x y z
N MET A 1 -76.74 19.58 -47.10
CA MET A 1 -76.12 18.96 -48.28
C MET A 1 -74.60 19.00 -48.12
N GLN A 2 -73.97 17.83 -48.21
CA GLN A 2 -72.58 17.51 -48.57
C GLN A 2 -71.43 18.44 -48.17
N PHE A 3 -70.46 17.90 -47.42
CA PHE A 3 -69.04 18.20 -47.63
C PHE A 3 -68.26 16.87 -47.71
N VAL A 4 -67.84 16.53 -48.93
CA VAL A 4 -66.84 15.49 -49.23
C VAL A 4 -65.49 16.20 -49.38
N GLY A 5 -64.43 15.61 -48.80
CA GLY A 5 -63.08 16.17 -48.55
C GLY A 5 -62.20 16.46 -49.78
N PRO A 6 -60.88 16.17 -49.81
CA PRO A 6 -59.97 15.59 -48.79
C PRO A 6 -58.60 16.32 -48.71
N SER A 7 -57.55 15.63 -48.21
CA SER A 7 -56.11 15.89 -48.36
C SER A 7 -55.39 16.43 -47.12
N SER A 8 -54.94 15.52 -46.25
CA SER A 8 -53.87 15.80 -45.28
C SER A 8 -52.56 15.31 -45.88
N GLY A 9 -51.78 16.26 -46.39
CA GLY A 9 -50.49 16.03 -47.04
C GLY A 9 -49.48 15.40 -46.11
N ALA A 10 -48.75 14.43 -46.68
CA ALA A 10 -47.55 13.83 -46.12
C ALA A 10 -46.57 14.92 -45.64
N ARG A 11 -46.25 14.89 -44.34
CA ARG A 11 -45.17 15.69 -43.78
C ARG A 11 -43.87 14.91 -43.97
N ASP A 12 -43.19 15.22 -45.06
CA ASP A 12 -41.80 14.83 -45.30
C ASP A 12 -40.92 15.40 -44.17
N ARG A 13 -40.36 14.51 -43.35
CA ARG A 13 -39.41 14.86 -42.29
C ARG A 13 -38.01 14.67 -42.84
N THR A 14 -37.55 15.64 -43.60
CA THR A 14 -36.14 15.76 -43.96
C THR A 14 -35.33 16.00 -42.67
N ILE A 15 -34.59 14.98 -42.22
CA ILE A 15 -33.61 15.13 -41.14
C ILE A 15 -32.42 15.89 -41.72
N LEU A 16 -32.31 17.18 -41.37
CA LEU A 16 -31.10 17.94 -41.64
C LEU A 16 -29.98 17.41 -40.71
N PRO A 17 -28.76 17.17 -41.22
CA PRO A 17 -27.64 16.78 -40.38
C PRO A 17 -27.33 17.91 -39.40
N LEU A 18 -27.15 17.54 -38.11
CA LEU A 18 -26.71 18.44 -37.05
C LEU A 18 -25.42 19.14 -37.49
N SER A 19 -25.51 20.40 -37.90
CA SER A 19 -24.34 21.22 -38.19
C SER A 19 -23.70 21.62 -36.86
N LEU A 20 -22.67 20.88 -36.43
CA LEU A 20 -21.77 21.37 -35.39
C LEU A 20 -21.17 22.69 -35.87
N THR A 21 -21.55 23.78 -35.19
CA THR A 21 -20.99 25.08 -35.52
C THR A 21 -19.50 25.09 -35.15
N PRO A 22 -18.62 25.75 -35.94
CA PRO A 22 -17.18 25.78 -35.70
C PRO A 22 -16.79 26.29 -34.30
N SER A 23 -17.68 27.05 -33.65
CA SER A 23 -17.46 27.64 -32.32
C SER A 23 -17.51 26.62 -31.19
N ASP A 24 -18.40 25.63 -31.24
CA ASP A 24 -18.45 24.56 -30.23
C ASP A 24 -17.29 23.57 -30.38
N SER A 25 -16.93 23.24 -31.62
CA SER A 25 -15.78 22.36 -31.88
C SER A 25 -14.47 22.94 -31.33
N SER A 26 -14.28 24.27 -31.39
CA SER A 26 -13.11 24.94 -30.82
C SER A 26 -13.07 24.87 -29.30
N LYS A 27 -14.22 25.02 -28.63
CA LYS A 27 -14.32 24.91 -27.16
C LYS A 27 -14.05 23.48 -26.68
N GLU A 28 -14.62 22.49 -27.37
CA GLU A 28 -14.39 21.08 -27.08
C GLU A 28 -12.92 20.69 -27.29
N GLN A 29 -12.30 21.16 -28.39
CA GLN A 29 -10.87 20.96 -28.62
C GLN A 29 -10.02 21.60 -27.53
N HIS A 30 -10.37 22.80 -27.08
CA HIS A 30 -9.65 23.47 -25.99
C HIS A 30 -9.81 22.71 -24.66
N ALA A 31 -11.01 22.21 -24.36
CA ALA A 31 -11.28 21.41 -23.16
C ALA A 31 -10.51 20.08 -23.17
N LEU A 32 -10.48 19.39 -24.31
CA LEU A 32 -9.71 18.15 -24.50
C LEU A 32 -8.21 18.40 -24.32
N ARG A 33 -7.68 19.49 -24.89
CA ARG A 33 -6.27 19.88 -24.69
C ARG A 33 -5.97 20.20 -23.23
N ALA A 34 -6.84 20.94 -22.55
CA ALA A 34 -6.68 21.27 -21.14
C ALA A 34 -6.70 20.00 -20.26
N GLN A 35 -7.56 19.02 -20.58
CA GLN A 35 -7.59 17.73 -19.91
C GLN A 35 -6.31 16.92 -20.18
N GLY A 36 -5.83 16.89 -21.43
CA GLY A 36 -4.57 16.24 -21.78
C GLY A 36 -3.38 16.84 -21.02
N GLN A 37 -3.31 18.17 -20.91
CA GLN A 37 -2.29 18.84 -20.09
C GLN A 37 -2.37 18.46 -18.61
N LYS A 38 -3.58 18.33 -18.06
CA LYS A 38 -3.76 17.94 -16.65
C LYS A 38 -3.34 16.48 -16.42
N LEU A 39 -3.67 15.58 -17.33
CA LEU A 39 -3.22 14.19 -17.27
C LEU A 39 -1.69 14.10 -17.32
N HIS A 40 -1.07 14.84 -18.24
CA HIS A 40 0.39 14.87 -18.35
C HIS A 40 1.06 15.40 -17.06
N GLN A 41 0.52 16.47 -16.47
CA GLN A 41 0.98 16.96 -15.17
C GLN A 41 0.85 15.91 -14.07
N SER A 42 -0.27 15.18 -14.02
CA SER A 42 -0.47 14.14 -13.01
C SER A 42 0.48 12.95 -13.19
N GLU A 43 0.78 12.58 -14.43
CA GLU A 43 1.74 11.52 -14.79
C GLU A 43 3.17 11.91 -14.38
N GLU A 44 3.53 13.18 -14.59
CA GLU A 44 4.83 13.71 -14.20
C GLU A 44 5.00 13.71 -12.67
N VAL A 45 3.95 14.09 -11.93
CA VAL A 45 3.95 14.03 -10.45
C VAL A 45 4.10 12.58 -9.96
N LEU A 46 3.36 11.64 -10.54
CA LEU A 46 3.48 10.20 -10.20
C LEU A 46 4.88 9.66 -10.50
N SER A 47 5.45 10.02 -11.64
CA SER A 47 6.79 9.61 -12.05
C SER A 47 7.86 10.14 -11.10
N THR A 48 7.73 11.42 -10.72
CA THR A 48 8.63 12.07 -9.75
C THR A 48 8.55 11.38 -8.39
N MET A 49 7.34 11.16 -7.87
CA MET A 49 7.16 10.49 -6.58
C MET A 49 7.67 9.05 -6.59
N GLN A 50 7.50 8.32 -7.69
CA GLN A 50 8.06 6.98 -7.85
C GLN A 50 9.59 7.00 -7.82
N GLN A 51 10.22 7.97 -8.49
CA GLN A 51 11.67 8.13 -8.51
C GLN A 51 12.22 8.47 -7.12
N GLU A 52 11.54 9.34 -6.38
CA GLU A 52 11.88 9.66 -4.98
C GLU A 52 11.74 8.44 -4.08
N MET A 53 10.65 7.68 -4.20
CA MET A 53 10.46 6.46 -3.42
C MET A 53 11.53 5.41 -3.74
N ARG A 54 11.93 5.29 -5.02
CA ARG A 54 13.01 4.40 -5.45
C ARG A 54 14.35 4.83 -4.87
N SER A 55 14.71 6.11 -4.96
CA SER A 55 15.97 6.61 -4.39
C SER A 55 16.01 6.44 -2.87
N MET A 56 14.89 6.65 -2.19
CA MET A 56 14.76 6.44 -0.75
C MET A 56 14.91 4.95 -0.37
N ALA A 57 14.33 4.04 -1.16
CA ALA A 57 14.48 2.60 -0.97
C ALA A 57 15.93 2.16 -1.18
N GLU A 58 16.60 2.65 -2.22
CA GLU A 58 18.01 2.37 -2.51
C GLU A 58 18.94 2.91 -1.41
N ALA A 59 18.70 4.14 -0.92
CA ALA A 59 19.45 4.73 0.17
C ALA A 59 19.29 3.92 1.48
N SER A 60 18.06 3.45 1.75
CA SER A 60 17.76 2.61 2.91
C SER A 60 18.47 1.26 2.82
N LEU A 61 18.45 0.61 1.65
CA LEU A 61 19.16 -0.65 1.41
C LEU A 61 20.68 -0.47 1.53
N THR A 62 21.22 0.62 1.01
CA THR A 62 22.65 0.95 1.09
C THR A 62 23.08 1.12 2.54
N ARG A 63 22.29 1.85 3.33
CA ARG A 63 22.52 1.99 4.77
C ARG A 63 22.50 0.63 5.46
N PHE A 64 21.50 -0.20 5.20
CA PHE A 64 21.41 -1.55 5.78
C PHE A 64 22.62 -2.43 5.39
N ARG A 65 23.09 -2.35 4.14
CA ARG A 65 24.26 -3.10 3.65
C ARG A 65 25.57 -2.72 4.33
N LEU A 66 25.74 -1.45 4.73
CA LEU A 66 26.92 -1.00 5.47
C LEU A 66 26.88 -1.42 6.95
N LEU A 67 25.69 -1.62 7.52
CA LEU A 67 25.52 -2.09 8.90
C LEU A 67 25.62 -3.62 9.04
N VAL A 68 25.43 -4.39 7.96
CA VAL A 68 25.62 -5.85 7.98
C VAL A 68 27.12 -6.17 7.84
N PRO A 69 27.78 -6.76 8.85
CA PRO A 69 29.14 -7.27 8.70
C PRO A 69 29.12 -8.37 7.64
N ARG A 70 29.99 -8.23 6.64
CA ARG A 70 30.25 -9.27 5.64
C ARG A 70 30.81 -10.49 6.38
N SER A 71 29.95 -11.43 6.78
CA SER A 71 30.32 -12.65 7.48
C SER A 71 31.20 -13.51 6.58
N GLY A 72 32.50 -13.23 6.61
CA GLY A 72 33.55 -14.11 6.11
C GLY A 72 33.66 -15.32 7.05
N VAL A 73 33.53 -16.50 6.45
CA VAL A 73 33.63 -17.81 7.10
C VAL A 73 34.96 -17.97 7.83
N VAL A 74 34.94 -18.43 9.09
CA VAL A 74 36.00 -19.28 9.63
C VAL A 74 35.36 -20.44 10.40
N LEU A 75 35.48 -21.64 9.84
CA LEU A 75 35.29 -22.91 10.53
C LEU A 75 36.35 -23.04 11.62
N LEU A 76 35.92 -23.20 12.89
CA LEU A 76 36.73 -23.91 13.88
C LEU A 76 35.80 -24.66 14.83
N VAL A 77 35.68 -25.96 14.59
CA VAL A 77 35.06 -26.89 15.53
C VAL A 77 36.00 -27.08 16.72
N SER A 78 35.51 -26.91 17.94
CA SER A 78 36.17 -27.36 19.17
C SER A 78 35.12 -27.85 20.17
N PRO A 79 35.31 -29.03 20.79
CA PRO A 79 34.25 -29.69 21.54
C PRO A 79 34.23 -29.29 23.02
N VAL A 80 33.00 -29.22 23.52
CA VAL A 80 32.52 -29.48 24.88
C VAL A 80 33.17 -28.72 26.05
N GLN A 81 32.41 -27.79 26.63
CA GLN A 81 32.14 -27.85 28.07
C GLN A 81 30.85 -27.12 28.43
N SER A 82 29.93 -27.90 28.99
CA SER A 82 28.65 -27.48 29.53
C SER A 82 28.83 -26.41 30.60
N SER A 83 28.53 -25.17 30.23
CA SER A 83 28.09 -24.16 31.19
C SER A 83 26.92 -23.46 30.54
N VAL A 84 25.76 -23.55 31.19
CA VAL A 84 24.55 -22.80 30.85
C VAL A 84 24.80 -21.32 31.15
N SER A 85 25.70 -20.70 30.40
CA SER A 85 25.64 -19.26 30.20
C SER A 85 24.33 -19.05 29.49
N SER A 86 23.32 -18.59 30.23
CA SER A 86 22.14 -17.96 29.66
C SER A 86 22.66 -16.94 28.68
N VAL A 87 22.69 -17.32 27.40
CA VAL A 87 22.98 -16.40 26.32
C VAL A 87 21.86 -15.39 26.47
N ALA A 88 22.17 -14.26 27.09
CA ALA A 88 21.34 -13.09 27.00
C ALA A 88 21.34 -12.79 25.51
N LEU A 89 20.36 -13.35 24.81
CA LEU A 89 19.99 -12.97 23.47
C LEU A 89 19.99 -11.45 23.49
N PRO A 90 20.65 -10.79 22.52
CA PRO A 90 20.71 -9.34 22.50
C PRO A 90 19.27 -8.86 22.70
N HIS A 91 19.03 -8.23 23.86
CA HIS A 91 17.72 -7.70 24.22
C HIS A 91 17.50 -6.55 23.24
N LEU A 92 17.07 -6.91 22.04
CA LEU A 92 16.51 -5.97 21.10
C LEU A 92 15.40 -5.27 21.86
N SER A 93 15.45 -3.95 21.86
CA SER A 93 14.38 -3.10 22.36
C SER A 93 13.06 -3.72 21.93
N TRP A 94 12.24 -4.12 22.91
CA TRP A 94 10.92 -4.66 22.66
C TRP A 94 10.21 -3.74 21.66
N PRO A 95 9.56 -4.28 20.60
CA PRO A 95 8.89 -3.46 19.61
C PRO A 95 7.97 -2.48 20.32
N GLU A 96 7.98 -1.24 19.85
CA GLU A 96 7.13 -0.22 20.42
C GLU A 96 5.66 -0.65 20.25
N ARG A 97 4.85 -0.45 21.29
CA ARG A 97 3.44 -0.86 21.24
C ARG A 97 2.71 -0.04 20.19
N PHE A 98 1.91 -0.70 19.35
CA PHE A 98 1.21 -0.06 18.24
C PHE A 98 -0.20 0.38 18.64
N SER A 99 -0.44 1.69 18.63
CA SER A 99 -1.72 2.31 19.06
C SER A 99 -2.84 2.24 18.02
N GLY A 100 -2.52 1.88 16.77
CA GLY A 100 -3.43 1.93 15.63
C GLY A 100 -3.32 3.20 14.76
N GLU A 101 -2.29 4.03 14.95
CA GLU A 101 -2.03 5.19 14.09
C GLU A 101 -1.41 4.78 12.75
N SER A 102 -1.91 5.32 11.63
CA SER A 102 -1.53 4.86 10.29
C SER A 102 -0.07 5.14 9.93
N GLY A 103 0.56 6.15 10.55
CA GLY A 103 1.97 6.51 10.33
C GLY A 103 2.96 5.44 10.76
N ASP A 104 2.63 4.68 11.81
CA ASP A 104 3.60 3.79 12.47
C ASP A 104 3.43 2.32 12.09
N CYS A 105 2.40 1.98 11.30
CA CYS A 105 2.10 0.60 10.93
C CYS A 105 3.27 -0.09 10.21
N ARG A 106 3.93 0.62 9.27
CA ARG A 106 5.09 0.08 8.56
C ARG A 106 6.26 -0.17 9.49
N ALA A 107 6.55 0.79 10.38
CA ALA A 107 7.65 0.67 11.33
C ALA A 107 7.41 -0.50 12.30
N PHE A 108 6.19 -0.63 12.83
CA PHE A 108 5.77 -1.73 13.70
C PHE A 108 5.94 -3.09 13.03
N LEU A 109 5.45 -3.26 11.79
CA LEU A 109 5.58 -4.53 11.06
C LEU A 109 7.04 -4.87 10.76
N THR A 110 7.86 -3.87 10.40
CA THR A 110 9.30 -4.07 10.20
C THR A 110 9.99 -4.53 11.49
N GLN A 111 9.67 -3.92 12.64
CA GLN A 111 10.23 -4.34 13.94
C GLN A 111 9.81 -5.78 14.28
N CYS A 112 8.55 -6.14 14.05
CA CYS A 112 8.06 -7.50 14.30
C CYS A 112 8.72 -8.54 13.38
N GLY A 113 8.90 -8.22 12.10
CA GLY A 113 9.61 -9.07 11.14
C GLY A 113 11.04 -9.35 11.58
N LEU A 114 11.79 -8.31 11.95
CA LEU A 114 13.15 -8.46 12.47
C LEU A 114 13.16 -9.31 13.75
N HIS A 115 12.22 -9.09 14.67
CA HIS A 115 12.14 -9.87 15.90
C HIS A 115 11.92 -11.37 15.62
N PHE A 116 11.07 -11.72 14.65
CA PHE A 116 10.86 -13.11 14.25
C PHE A 116 12.07 -13.74 13.56
N GLU A 117 12.82 -12.98 12.76
CA GLU A 117 14.05 -13.46 12.14
C GLU A 117 15.13 -13.74 13.18
N LEU A 118 15.32 -12.83 14.15
CA LEU A 118 16.34 -13.00 15.20
C LEU A 118 15.95 -14.05 16.25
N GLN A 119 14.65 -14.25 16.50
CA GLN A 119 14.13 -15.16 17.54
C GLN A 119 13.31 -16.31 16.94
N ALA A 120 13.69 -16.81 15.76
CA ALA A 120 12.90 -17.79 14.99
C ALA A 120 12.53 -19.05 15.80
N ALA A 121 13.39 -19.49 16.72
CA ALA A 121 13.13 -20.62 17.62
C ALA A 121 11.94 -20.41 18.57
N TYR A 122 11.64 -19.16 18.96
CA TYR A 122 10.52 -18.82 19.86
C TYR A 122 9.20 -18.62 19.10
N TYR A 123 9.27 -18.35 17.80
CA TYR A 123 8.10 -18.11 16.95
C TYR A 123 8.07 -19.06 15.74
N PRO A 124 8.06 -20.40 15.95
CA PRO A 124 8.13 -21.39 14.87
C PRO A 124 6.81 -21.53 14.11
N THR A 125 5.70 -21.02 14.65
CA THR A 125 4.37 -21.11 14.06
C THR A 125 3.80 -19.73 13.82
N ASP A 126 2.93 -19.61 12.80
CA ASP A 126 2.21 -18.37 12.54
C ASP A 126 1.31 -18.00 13.73
N ARG A 127 0.77 -18.99 14.45
CA ARG A 127 0.01 -18.74 15.68
C ARG A 127 0.85 -18.01 16.75
N ALA A 128 2.11 -18.39 16.93
CA ALA A 128 3.01 -17.73 17.89
C ALA A 128 3.35 -16.29 17.43
N ARG A 129 3.56 -16.08 16.13
CA ARG A 129 3.82 -14.76 15.54
C ARG A 129 2.60 -13.83 15.67
N ILE A 130 1.41 -14.36 15.40
CA ILE A 130 0.15 -13.63 15.54
C ILE A 130 -0.10 -13.28 17.01
N ALA A 131 0.09 -14.22 17.94
CA ALA A 131 -0.04 -13.94 19.37
C ALA A 131 0.92 -12.83 19.83
N TYR A 132 2.14 -12.83 19.31
CA TYR A 132 3.11 -11.78 19.56
C TYR A 132 2.65 -10.41 19.05
N LEU A 133 2.20 -10.35 17.79
CA LEU A 133 1.67 -9.12 17.19
C LEU A 133 0.51 -8.55 18.01
N ILE A 134 -0.45 -9.40 18.38
CA ILE A 134 -1.62 -9.02 19.19
C ILE A 134 -1.18 -8.47 20.56
N SER A 135 -0.20 -9.11 21.21
CA SER A 135 0.32 -8.68 22.52
C SER A 135 0.99 -7.31 22.50
N HIS A 136 1.32 -6.78 21.32
CA HIS A 136 1.94 -5.47 21.13
C HIS A 136 0.98 -4.42 20.57
N LEU A 137 -0.30 -4.76 20.38
CA LEU A 137 -1.33 -3.77 20.05
C LEU A 137 -1.75 -3.01 21.31
N THR A 138 -2.09 -1.73 21.17
CA THR A 138 -2.59 -0.86 22.25
C THR A 138 -3.73 0.02 21.74
N SER A 139 -4.50 0.57 22.68
CA SER A 139 -5.48 1.62 22.41
C SER A 139 -6.52 1.20 21.36
N ARG A 140 -6.56 1.84 20.17
CA ARG A 140 -7.54 1.50 19.14
C ARG A 140 -7.28 0.12 18.56
N ALA A 141 -6.02 -0.27 18.38
CA ALA A 141 -5.69 -1.57 17.81
C ALA A 141 -6.04 -2.73 18.76
N GLU A 142 -5.94 -2.52 20.06
CA GLU A 142 -6.36 -3.48 21.09
C GLU A 142 -7.88 -3.71 21.07
N ALA A 143 -8.67 -2.65 20.90
CA ALA A 143 -10.13 -2.76 20.79
C ALA A 143 -10.56 -3.63 19.58
N TRP A 144 -9.86 -3.52 18.44
CA TRP A 144 -10.09 -4.40 17.29
C TRP A 144 -9.75 -5.87 17.62
N ALA A 145 -8.61 -6.12 18.27
CA ALA A 145 -8.19 -7.48 18.61
C ALA A 145 -9.16 -8.18 19.58
N MET A 146 -9.74 -7.46 20.54
CA MET A 146 -10.74 -8.03 21.45
C MET A 146 -12.07 -8.35 20.76
N ILE A 147 -12.48 -7.57 19.75
CA ILE A 147 -13.67 -7.89 18.94
C ILE A 147 -13.50 -9.23 18.23
N PHE A 148 -12.30 -9.54 17.73
CA PHE A 148 -12.01 -10.82 17.08
C PHE A 148 -11.99 -12.01 18.04
N GLN A 149 -11.76 -11.82 19.33
CA GLN A 149 -11.77 -12.91 20.33
C GLN A 149 -13.19 -13.32 20.76
N HIS A 150 -14.16 -12.41 20.74
CA HIS A 150 -15.56 -12.71 21.14
C HIS A 150 -16.45 -13.22 19.99
N GLY A 151 -15.92 -13.39 18.78
CA GLY A 151 -16.68 -13.84 17.59
C GLY A 151 -16.64 -15.36 17.32
N TRP A 152 -16.06 -16.15 18.23
CA TRP A 152 -15.89 -17.60 18.09
C TRP A 152 -16.40 -18.39 19.32
N ASP A 153 -17.51 -17.94 19.92
CA ASP A 153 -18.35 -18.78 20.80
C ASP A 153 -19.66 -19.13 20.08
#